data_AF-A0A2R7SAV5-F1
#
_entry.id   AF-A0A2R7SAV5-F1
#
_cell.length_a   1.000
_cell.length_b   1.000
_cell.length_c   1.000
_cell.angle_alpha   90.00
_cell.angle_beta   90.00
_cell.angle_gamma   90.00
#
_symmetry.space_group_name_H-M   'P 1'
#
loop_
_entity.id
_entity.type
_entity.pdbx_description
1 polymer ?
#
loop_
_entity_poly.entity_id
_entity_poly.type
_entity_poly.pdbx_seq_one_letter_code
_entity_poly.pdbx_strand_id
1 'polypeptide(L)' 'VQVEVSGSEVTLSGTVNSWSEREMARRSAWASPGVHHVVDHIKIDYADLNLA' A
#
# COMPACT_ATOMS: atom_id res chain seq x y z
N VAL A 1 -3.81 1.76 -7.35
CA VAL A 1 -2.74 2.00 -6.36
C VAL A 1 -1.81 3.07 -6.92
N GLN A 2 -1.42 4.05 -6.11
CA GLN A 2 -0.53 5.15 -6.45
C GLN A 2 0.65 5.19 -5.49
N VAL A 3 1.77 5.72 -5.95
CA VAL A 3 3.03 5.81 -5.21
C VAL A 3 3.60 7.21 -5.37
N GLU A 4 3.90 7.86 -4.25
CA GLU A 4 4.62 9.14 -4.20
C GLU A 4 5.91 8.98 -3.41
N VAL A 5 6.97 9.64 -3.86
CA VAL A 5 8.29 9.57 -3.23
C VAL A 5 8.78 10.97 -2.91
N SER A 6 9.15 11.19 -1.65
CA SER A 6 9.75 12.44 -1.17
C SER A 6 11.00 12.13 -0.37
N GLY A 7 12.17 12.31 -0.99
CA GLY A 7 13.45 11.93 -0.39
C GLY A 7 13.53 10.43 -0.12
N SER A 8 13.54 10.04 1.15
CA SER A 8 13.57 8.63 1.60
C SER A 8 12.22 8.11 2.10
N GLU A 9 11.16 8.92 1.98
CA GLU A 9 9.80 8.55 2.33
C GLU A 9 9.00 8.14 1.09
N VAL A 10 8.25 7.05 1.22
CA VAL A 10 7.28 6.59 0.23
C VAL A 10 5.88 6.70 0.81
N THR A 11 4.96 7.31 0.09
CA THR A 11 3.52 7.28 0.42
C THR A 11 2.79 6.36 -0.55
N LEU A 12 2.07 5.37 -0.01
CA LEU A 12 1.23 4.44 -0.76
C LEU A 12 -0.25 4.82 -0.59
N SER A 13 -1.01 4.87 -1.68
CA SER A 13 -2.43 5.19 -1.64
C SER A 13 -3.25 4.42 -2.68
N GLY A 14 -4.57 4.39 -2.47
CA GLY A 14 -5.54 3.72 -3.33
C GLY A 14 -6.37 2.67 -2.59
N THR A 15 -7.12 1.89 -3.35
CA THR A 15 -8.01 0.84 -2.83
C THR A 15 -7.53 -0.53 -3.29
N VAL A 16 -7.58 -1.52 -2.40
CA VAL A 16 -7.27 -2.94 -2.66
C VAL A 16 -8.35 -3.83 -2.05
N ASN A 17 -8.42 -5.09 -2.45
CA ASN A 17 -9.51 -5.99 -2.03
C ASN A 17 -9.15 -6.86 -0.82
N SER A 18 -7.87 -6.87 -0.43
CA SER A 18 -7.43 -7.70 0.68
C SER A 18 -6.30 -7.09 1.49
N TRP A 19 -6.19 -7.54 2.74
CA TRP A 19 -5.08 -7.22 3.62
C TRP A 19 -3.74 -7.73 3.06
N SER A 20 -3.76 -8.86 2.36
CA SER A 20 -2.56 -9.43 1.72
C SER A 20 -2.03 -8.50 0.63
N GLU A 21 -2.90 -7.96 -0.23
CA GLU A 21 -2.50 -7.01 -1.28
C GLU A 21 -1.90 -5.73 -0.69
N ARG A 22 -2.53 -5.19 0.36
CA ARG A 22 -2.00 -4.03 1.10
C ARG A 22 -0.61 -4.31 1.66
N GLU A 23 -0.42 -5.45 2.32
CA GLU A 23 0.85 -5.81 2.95
C GLU A 23 1.93 -6.09 1.91
N MET A 24 1.59 -6.70 0.77
CA MET A 24 2.51 -6.87 -0.35
C MET A 24 3.03 -5.52 -0.84
N ALA A 25 2.14 -4.55 -1.09
CA ALA A 25 2.54 -3.21 -1.51
C ALA A 25 3.46 -2.53 -0.47
N ARG A 26 3.10 -2.62 0.81
CA ARG A 26 3.89 -2.06 1.91
C ARG A 26 5.28 -2.68 1.99
N ARG A 27 5.39 -4.02 1.89
CA ARG A 27 6.67 -4.73 1.93
C ARG A 27 7.54 -4.41 0.72
N SER A 28 6.95 -4.30 -0.47
CA SER A 28 7.68 -3.90 -1.67
C SER A 28 8.26 -2.49 -1.56
N ALA A 29 7.52 -1.55 -0.97
CA ALA A 29 8.04 -0.20 -0.70
C ALA A 29 9.23 -0.24 0.29
N TRP A 30 9.10 -0.96 1.40
CA TRP A 30 10.19 -1.11 2.39
C TRP A 30 11.43 -1.82 1.84
N ALA A 31 11.27 -2.73 0.89
CA ALA A 31 12.39 -3.44 0.29
C ALA A 31 13.21 -2.59 -0.69
N SER A 32 12.72 -1.40 -1.05
CA SER A 32 13.41 -0.52 -2.00
C SER A 32 14.62 0.17 -1.33
N PRO A 33 15.83 0.07 -1.89
CA PRO A 33 17.01 0.72 -1.32
C PRO A 33 16.83 2.23 -1.18
N GLY A 34 17.24 2.79 -0.02
CA GLY A 34 17.11 4.21 0.28
C GLY A 34 15.75 4.62 0.84
N VAL A 35 14.77 3.71 0.92
CA VAL A 35 13.52 3.93 1.65
C VAL A 35 13.78 3.76 3.14
N HIS A 36 13.47 4.80 3.91
CA HIS A 36 13.60 4.82 5.36
C HIS A 36 12.25 4.99 6.07
N HIS A 37 11.23 5.44 5.34
CA HIS A 37 9.87 5.58 5.87
C HIS A 37 8.84 5.22 4.81
N VAL A 38 7.77 4.54 5.23
CA VAL A 38 6.63 4.22 4.36
C VAL A 38 5.35 4.63 5.06
N VAL A 39 4.64 5.58 4.46
CA VAL A 39 3.31 6.02 4.87
C VAL A 39 2.28 5.23 4.07
N ASP A 40 1.40 4.53 4.77
CA ASP A 40 0.39 3.67 4.16
C ASP A 40 -1.01 4.25 4.32
N HIS A 41 -1.55 4.77 3.21
CA HIS A 41 -2.91 5.26 3.06
C HIS A 41 -3.76 4.34 2.15
N ILE A 42 -3.35 3.08 1.94
CA ILE A 42 -4.15 2.11 1.20
C ILE A 42 -5.39 1.76 2.03
N LYS A 43 -6.56 1.85 1.37
CA LYS A 43 -7.84 1.41 1.92
C LYS A 43 -8.15 0.00 1.42
N ILE A 44 -8.72 -0.82 2.29
CA ILE A 44 -9.25 -2.12 1.90
C ILE A 44 -10.74 -1.94 1.65
N ASP A 45 -11.16 -2.26 0.43
CA ASP A 45 -12.57 -2.38 0.07
C ASP A 45 -12.92 -3.86 -0.03
N TYR A 46 -13.80 -4.31 0.85
CA TYR A 46 -14.23 -5.71 0.87
C TYR A 46 -15.38 -5.92 -0.13
N ALA A 47 -15.25 -5.42 -1.36
CA ALA A 47 -16.26 -5.56 -2.39
C ALA A 47 -16.60 -7.04 -2.67
N ASP A 48 -15.63 -7.94 -2.45
CA ASP A 48 -15.82 -9.39 -2.58
C ASP A 48 -16.66 -10.02 -1.43
N LEU A 49 -16.91 -9.28 -0.32
CA LEU A 49 -17.82 -9.70 0.75
C LEU A 49 -19.28 -9.30 0.50
N ASN A 50 -19.58 -8.56 -0.57
CA ASN A 50 -20.94 -8.16 -0.94
C ASN A 50 -21.67 -9.19 -1.84
N LEU A 51 -21.20 -10.43 -1.86
CA LEU A 51 -21.93 -11.57 -2.42
C LEU A 51 -22.67 -12.30 -1.29
N ALA A 52 -23.81 -11.76 -0.88
CA ALA A 52 -24.84 -12.44 -0.08
C ALA A 52 -26.23 -11.95 -0.49
#